data_AF-A0A6A3PMB8-F1
#
_entry.id   AF-A0A6A3PMB8-F1
#
_cell.length_a   1.000
_cell.length_b   1.000
_cell.length_c   1.000
_cell.angle_alpha   90.00
_cell.angle_beta   90.00
_cell.angle_gamma   90.00
#
_symmetry.space_group_name_H-M   'P 1'
#
loop_
_entity.id
_entity.type
_entity.pdbx_description
1 polymer ?
#
loop_
_entity_poly.entity_id
_entity_poly.type
_entity_poly.pdbx_seq_one_letter_code
_entity_poly.pdbx_strand_id
1 'polypeptide(L)'
;MALSTIFSALDLRDGFYQILMRESDIPLTAVSTTSGMHWEWLVMPQGLKNAPATFNRCVTHLLRSVRDFAPSYFDDVFIHSRAVDGKSEVEMHKEHLRRLLRHAQTQALREPEEVYLRG
;
A
#
# COMPACT_ATOMS: atom_id res chain seq x y z
N MET A 1 -13.69 5.07 -15.93
CA MET A 1 -12.36 5.60 -16.29
C MET A 1 -12.33 6.45 -17.57
N ALA A 2 -13.20 6.25 -18.57
CA ALA A 2 -13.09 6.89 -19.90
C ALA A 2 -13.47 8.39 -20.03
N LEU A 3 -13.56 9.16 -18.94
CA LEU A 3 -14.05 10.55 -19.00
C LEU A 3 -13.29 11.54 -18.09
N SER A 4 -12.12 11.15 -17.58
CA SER A 4 -11.21 12.04 -16.84
C SER A 4 -10.05 12.42 -17.74
N THR A 5 -9.54 13.65 -17.65
CA THR A 5 -8.33 14.07 -18.37
C THR A 5 -7.07 14.08 -17.51
N ILE A 6 -7.24 14.09 -16.18
CA ILE A 6 -6.15 14.08 -15.19
C ILE A 6 -6.17 12.77 -14.42
N PHE A 7 -5.00 12.13 -14.36
CA PHE A 7 -4.75 10.90 -13.63
C PHE A 7 -3.46 11.02 -12.83
N SER A 8 -3.43 10.35 -11.68
CA SER A 8 -2.21 10.09 -10.91
C SER A 8 -2.14 8.60 -10.61
N ALA A 9 -0.94 8.05 -10.53
CA ALA A 9 -0.69 6.70 -10.01
C ALA A 9 0.18 6.83 -8.77
N LEU A 10 -0.24 6.17 -7.68
CA LEU A 10 0.53 6.04 -6.46
C LEU A 10 1.06 4.61 -6.39
N ASP A 11 2.39 4.48 -6.39
CA ASP A 11 3.09 3.21 -6.25
C ASP A 11 3.19 2.85 -4.76
N LEU A 12 2.78 1.63 -4.42
CA LEU A 12 2.83 1.06 -3.08
C LEU A 12 3.94 0.01 -2.94
N ARG A 13 5.04 0.14 -3.68
CA ARG A 13 6.19 -0.78 -3.68
C ARG A 13 6.66 -1.27 -2.31
N ASP A 14 6.76 -0.37 -1.33
CA ASP A 14 7.19 -0.69 0.03
C ASP A 14 6.03 -1.11 0.96
N GLY A 15 4.81 -1.15 0.43
CA GLY A 15 3.60 -1.51 1.15
C GLY A 15 3.60 -2.96 1.66
N PHE A 16 4.35 -3.86 1.04
CA PHE A 16 4.53 -5.23 1.55
C PHE A 16 5.11 -5.22 2.97
N TYR A 17 6.12 -4.37 3.19
CA TYR A 17 6.82 -4.25 4.47
C TYR A 17 5.98 -3.56 5.57
N GLN A 18 4.77 -3.15 5.25
CA GLN A 18 3.81 -2.55 6.20
C GLN A 18 2.89 -3.60 6.82
N ILE A 19 2.82 -4.81 6.23
CA ILE A 19 1.97 -5.90 6.72
C ILE A 19 2.77 -6.79 7.65
N LEU A 20 2.32 -6.91 8.90
CA LEU A 20 2.96 -7.79 9.89
C LEU A 20 2.86 -9.26 9.48
N MET A 21 3.96 -10.00 9.68
CA MET A 21 3.92 -11.46 9.64
C MET A 21 3.13 -11.98 10.83
N ARG A 22 2.41 -13.08 10.63
CA ARG A 22 1.85 -13.84 11.74
C ARG A 22 3.00 -14.40 12.58
N GLU A 23 2.93 -14.27 13.89
CA GLU A 23 4.01 -14.68 14.80
C GLU A 23 4.47 -16.13 14.60
N SER A 24 3.54 -17.06 14.36
CA SER A 24 3.84 -18.48 14.09
C SER A 24 4.61 -18.72 12.79
N ASP A 25 4.54 -17.79 11.85
CA ASP A 25 5.06 -17.92 10.50
C ASP A 25 6.39 -17.17 10.32
N ILE A 26 6.77 -16.31 11.29
CA ILE A 26 8.06 -15.58 11.30
C ILE A 26 9.25 -16.53 11.10
N PRO A 27 9.37 -17.69 11.80
CA PRO A 27 10.51 -18.59 11.62
C PRO A 27 10.61 -19.20 10.22
N LEU A 28 9.50 -19.24 9.46
CA LEU A 28 9.47 -19.75 8.08
C LEU A 28 10.07 -18.77 7.08
N THR A 29 10.31 -17.52 7.50
CA THR A 29 10.89 -16.46 6.67
C THR A 29 12.39 -16.29 6.91
N ALA A 30 13.03 -17.21 7.64
CA ALA A 30 14.44 -17.14 7.96
C ALA A 30 15.32 -17.05 6.70
N VAL A 31 16.23 -16.07 6.68
CA VAL A 31 17.25 -15.86 5.66
C VAL A 31 18.64 -15.83 6.30
N SER A 32 19.64 -16.37 5.59
CA SER A 32 21.03 -16.38 6.04
C SER A 32 21.88 -15.40 5.24
N THR A 33 22.73 -14.63 5.91
CA THR A 33 23.77 -13.82 5.25
C THR A 33 24.98 -14.68 4.88
N THR A 34 25.88 -14.16 4.04
CA THR A 34 27.16 -14.81 3.71
C THR A 34 28.08 -14.99 4.93
N SER A 35 27.87 -14.23 6.01
CA SER A 35 28.56 -14.39 7.29
C SER A 35 27.96 -15.49 8.18
N GLY A 36 26.87 -16.14 7.76
CA GLY A 36 26.17 -17.15 8.55
C GLY A 36 25.22 -16.58 9.61
N MET A 37 24.93 -15.27 9.59
CA MET A 37 23.90 -14.70 10.48
C MET A 37 22.51 -15.03 9.96
N HIS A 38 21.60 -15.39 10.87
CA HIS A 38 20.22 -15.73 10.56
C HIS A 38 19.31 -14.56 10.92
N TRP A 39 18.38 -14.22 10.03
CA TRP A 39 17.40 -13.17 10.24
C TRP A 39 16.02 -13.64 9.85
N GLU A 40 15.00 -13.23 10.58
CA GLU A 40 13.59 -13.55 10.33
C GLU A 40 12.82 -12.27 10.07
N TRP A 41 11.90 -12.30 9.10
CA TRP A 41 11.09 -11.13 8.77
C TRP A 41 9.91 -10.97 9.74
N LEU A 42 9.81 -9.78 10.33
CA LEU A 42 8.69 -9.38 11.19
C LEU A 42 7.51 -8.83 10.38
N VAL A 43 7.77 -8.43 9.14
CA VAL A 43 6.80 -7.95 8.15
C VAL A 43 6.84 -8.81 6.91
N MET A 44 5.84 -8.75 6.05
CA MET A 44 5.76 -9.56 4.85
C MET A 44 6.84 -9.17 3.83
N PRO A 45 7.88 -10.00 3.60
CA PRO A 45 8.86 -9.68 2.57
C PRO A 45 8.28 -9.90 1.18
N GLN A 46 8.83 -9.18 0.21
CA GLN A 46 8.62 -9.47 -1.20
C GLN A 46 9.18 -10.88 -1.53
N GLY A 47 8.56 -11.56 -2.49
CA GLY A 47 8.98 -12.90 -2.93
C GLY A 47 8.25 -14.07 -2.25
N LEU A 48 7.45 -13.84 -1.20
CA LEU A 48 6.55 -14.89 -0.71
C LEU A 48 5.45 -15.17 -1.73
N LYS A 49 5.14 -16.46 -1.94
CA LYS A 49 4.11 -16.91 -2.90
C LYS A 49 2.76 -16.21 -2.73
N ASN A 50 2.36 -15.96 -1.48
CA ASN A 50 1.07 -15.37 -1.15
C ASN A 50 1.14 -13.87 -0.82
N ALA A 51 2.31 -13.23 -0.93
CA ALA A 51 2.46 -11.80 -0.62
C ALA A 51 1.56 -10.92 -1.51
N PRO A 52 1.53 -11.08 -2.85
CA PRO A 52 0.68 -10.24 -3.70
C PRO A 52 -0.82 -10.36 -3.39
N ALA A 53 -1.30 -11.58 -3.08
CA ALA A 53 -2.71 -11.80 -2.76
C ALA A 53 -3.09 -11.18 -1.41
N THR A 54 -2.23 -11.31 -0.41
CA THR A 54 -2.43 -10.73 0.92
C THR A 54 -2.39 -9.21 0.87
N PHE A 55 -1.42 -8.65 0.15
CA PHE A 55 -1.26 -7.21 -0.04
C PHE A 55 -2.47 -6.60 -0.75
N ASN A 56 -2.88 -7.18 -1.89
CA ASN A 56 -4.06 -6.73 -2.63
C ASN A 56 -5.33 -6.72 -1.76
N ARG A 57 -5.53 -7.75 -0.93
CA ARG A 57 -6.69 -7.81 -0.01
C ARG A 57 -6.63 -6.68 1.03
N CYS A 58 -5.45 -6.40 1.58
CA CYS A 58 -5.23 -5.32 2.53
C CYS A 58 -5.54 -3.96 1.89
N VAL A 59 -4.90 -3.64 0.75
CA VAL A 59 -5.08 -2.36 0.04
C VAL A 59 -6.54 -2.17 -0.41
N THR A 60 -7.18 -3.22 -0.96
CA THR A 60 -8.59 -3.15 -1.37
C THR A 60 -9.52 -2.86 -0.20
N HIS A 61 -9.23 -3.45 0.97
CA HIS A 61 -10.01 -3.20 2.18
C HIS A 61 -9.77 -1.76 2.69
N LEU A 62 -8.51 -1.36 2.77
CA LEU A 62 -8.08 -0.03 3.22
C LEU A 62 -8.73 1.07 2.37
N LEU A 63 -8.70 0.95 1.04
CA LEU A 63 -9.17 1.98 0.12
C LEU A 63 -10.65 1.87 -0.22
N ARG A 64 -11.41 1.00 0.45
CA ARG A 64 -12.81 0.74 0.12
C ARG A 64 -13.68 2.00 0.11
N SER A 65 -13.44 2.95 1.00
CA SER A 65 -14.19 4.21 1.11
C SER A 65 -13.87 5.25 0.01
N VAL A 66 -12.74 5.09 -0.68
CA VAL A 66 -12.25 6.02 -1.71
C VAL A 66 -12.17 5.37 -3.09
N ARG A 67 -12.58 4.10 -3.21
CA ARG A 67 -12.48 3.27 -4.42
C ARG A 67 -13.10 3.90 -5.66
N ASP A 68 -14.14 4.72 -5.51
CA ASP A 68 -14.85 5.34 -6.64
C ASP A 68 -13.97 6.29 -7.46
N PHE A 69 -12.96 6.89 -6.83
CA PHE A 69 -12.00 7.79 -7.49
C PHE A 69 -10.55 7.32 -7.37
N ALA A 70 -10.27 6.32 -6.53
CA ALA A 70 -8.95 5.75 -6.28
C ALA A 70 -8.94 4.20 -6.32
N PRO A 71 -9.32 3.55 -7.44
CA PRO A 71 -9.21 2.10 -7.55
C PRO A 71 -7.76 1.61 -7.45
N SER A 72 -7.54 0.53 -6.72
CA SER A 72 -6.25 -0.18 -6.66
C SER A 72 -6.17 -1.33 -7.66
N TYR A 73 -4.98 -1.57 -8.20
CA TYR A 73 -4.64 -2.71 -9.04
C TYR A 73 -3.21 -3.16 -8.75
N PHE A 74 -3.05 -4.32 -8.12
CA PHE A 74 -1.74 -4.77 -7.60
C PHE A 74 -1.10 -3.69 -6.72
N ASP A 75 0.08 -3.22 -7.10
CA ASP A 75 0.89 -2.30 -6.33
C ASP A 75 0.55 -0.83 -6.65
N ASP A 76 -0.31 -0.58 -7.64
CA ASP A 76 -0.70 0.77 -8.05
C ASP A 76 -2.09 1.16 -7.54
N VAL A 77 -2.21 2.41 -7.07
CA VAL A 77 -3.49 3.08 -6.84
C VAL A 77 -3.67 4.16 -7.89
N PHE A 78 -4.69 4.03 -8.73
CA PHE A 78 -4.99 5.00 -9.77
C PHE A 78 -5.98 6.02 -9.26
N ILE A 79 -5.62 7.30 -9.26
CA ILE A 79 -6.49 8.40 -8.91
C ILE A 79 -7.00 9.04 -10.19
N HIS A 80 -8.32 9.15 -10.33
CA HIS A 80 -8.96 9.89 -11.42
C HIS A 80 -9.96 10.90 -10.86
N SER A 81 -10.23 11.97 -11.60
CA SER A 81 -11.10 13.05 -11.11
C SER A 81 -11.83 13.72 -12.25
N ARG A 82 -12.98 14.33 -11.95
CA ARG A 82 -13.83 15.04 -12.90
C ARG A 82 -14.36 16.29 -12.25
N ALA A 83 -14.66 17.30 -13.05
CA ALA A 83 -15.29 18.53 -12.60
C ALA A 83 -16.71 18.24 -12.09
N VAL A 84 -17.02 18.68 -10.87
CA VAL A 84 -18.31 18.50 -10.19
C VAL A 84 -18.53 19.72 -9.29
N ASP A 85 -19.78 20.13 -9.08
CA ASP A 85 -20.17 21.23 -8.17
C ASP A 85 -19.43 22.56 -8.43
N GLY A 86 -19.21 22.90 -9.72
CA GLY A 86 -18.52 24.12 -10.13
C GLY A 86 -17.01 24.12 -9.93
N LYS A 87 -16.42 23.04 -9.41
CA LYS A 87 -14.96 22.87 -9.30
C LYS A 87 -14.38 22.33 -10.60
N SER A 88 -13.24 22.87 -11.00
CA SER A 88 -12.45 22.35 -12.12
C SER A 88 -11.93 20.93 -11.84
N GLU A 89 -11.53 20.21 -12.90
CA GLU A 89 -10.92 18.88 -12.74
C GLU A 89 -9.67 18.90 -11.86
N VAL A 90 -8.85 19.96 -11.96
CA VAL A 90 -7.63 20.14 -11.16
C VAL A 90 -7.95 20.30 -9.67
N GLU A 91 -8.96 21.10 -9.33
CA GLU A 91 -9.38 21.31 -7.95
C GLU A 91 -9.91 20.02 -7.33
N MET A 92 -10.73 19.29 -8.09
CA MET A 92 -11.24 17.99 -7.68
C MET A 92 -10.10 16.97 -7.52
N HIS A 93 -9.12 16.95 -8.42
CA HIS A 93 -7.98 16.05 -8.33
C HIS A 93 -7.12 16.30 -7.10
N LYS A 94 -6.86 17.57 -6.77
CA LYS A 94 -6.15 17.94 -5.54
C LYS A 94 -6.92 17.49 -4.29
N GLU A 95 -8.25 17.59 -4.28
CA GLU A 95 -9.06 17.13 -3.15
C GLU A 95 -9.05 15.60 -3.02
N HIS A 96 -9.18 14.88 -4.13
CA HIS A 96 -9.07 13.41 -4.14
C HIS A 96 -7.71 12.93 -3.64
N LEU A 97 -6.61 13.55 -4.08
CA LEU A 97 -5.27 13.25 -3.58
C LEU A 97 -5.18 13.47 -2.07
N ARG A 98 -5.63 14.62 -1.56
CA ARG A 98 -5.61 14.90 -0.12
C ARG A 98 -6.47 13.91 0.68
N ARG A 99 -7.65 13.53 0.17
CA ARG A 99 -8.52 12.54 0.81
C ARG A 99 -7.84 11.17 0.86
N LEU A 100 -7.26 10.72 -0.24
CA LEU A 100 -6.52 9.45 -0.31
C LEU A 100 -5.34 9.43 0.66
N LEU A 101 -4.49 10.45 0.64
CA LEU A 101 -3.30 10.52 1.49
C LEU A 101 -3.66 10.60 2.99
N ARG A 102 -4.67 11.38 3.35
CA ARG A 102 -5.17 11.42 4.73
C ARG A 102 -5.72 10.06 5.16
N HIS A 103 -6.46 9.38 4.28
CA HIS A 103 -7.03 8.07 4.56
C HIS A 103 -5.93 7.00 4.75
N ALA A 104 -4.86 7.07 3.97
CA ALA A 104 -3.70 6.19 4.15
C ALA A 104 -2.94 6.48 5.47
N GLN A 105 -2.80 7.75 5.87
CA GLN A 105 -2.14 8.14 7.11
C GLN A 105 -2.92 7.73 8.38
N THR A 106 -4.24 7.86 8.40
CA THR A 106 -5.06 7.55 9.58
C THR A 106 -5.18 6.07 9.89
N GLN A 107 -4.88 5.20 8.93
CA GLN A 107 -5.03 3.76 9.03
C GLN A 107 -3.71 3.04 9.37
N ALA A 108 -2.71 3.80 9.83
CA ALA A 108 -1.43 3.31 10.36
C ALA A 108 -0.66 2.40 9.39
N LEU A 109 0.12 3.03 8.51
CA LEU A 109 1.35 2.40 8.02
C LEU A 109 2.36 2.46 9.18
N ARG A 110 3.10 1.37 9.46
CA ARG A 110 4.17 1.34 10.47
C ARG A 110 5.09 2.55 10.27
N GLU A 111 5.48 3.17 11.37
CA GLU A 111 6.48 4.23 11.34
C GLU A 111 7.81 3.69 10.78
N PRO A 112 8.57 4.49 10.00
CA PRO A 112 9.79 4.02 9.31
C PRO A 112 10.89 3.48 10.24
N GLU A 113 10.83 3.76 11.54
CA GLU A 113 11.83 3.37 12.54
C GLU A 113 11.61 1.97 13.13
N GLU A 114 10.54 1.26 12.74
CA GLU A 114 10.29 -0.07 13.28
C GLU A 114 11.17 -1.15 12.64
N VAL A 115 11.75 -2.01 13.49
CA VAL A 115 12.61 -3.10 13.07
C VAL A 115 11.85 -4.08 12.14
N TYR A 116 12.44 -4.36 10.98
CA TYR A 116 11.90 -5.27 9.96
C TYR A 116 12.34 -6.72 10.15
N LEU A 117 13.48 -6.93 10.79
CA LEU A 117 14.16 -8.21 10.91
C LEU A 117 14.54 -8.50 12.37
N ARG A 118 14.34 -9.74 12.82
CA ARG A 118 14.87 -10.25 14.10
C ARG A 118 16.03 -11.20 13.82
N GLY A 119 17.14 -11.04 14.52
CA GLY A 119 18.33 -11.90 14.44
C GLY A 119 18.73 -12.45 15.81
#